data_AF-A0A3C2BS34-F1
#
_entry.id   AF-A0A3C2BS34-F1
#
_cell.length_a   1.000
_cell.length_b   1.000
_cell.length_c   1.000
_cell.angle_alpha   90.00
_cell.angle_beta   90.00
_cell.angle_gamma   90.00
#
_symmetry.space_group_name_H-M   'P 1'
#
loop_
_entity.id
_entity.type
_entity.pdbx_description
1 polymer ?
#
loop_
_entity_poly.entity_id
_entity_poly.type
_entity_poly.pdbx_seq_one_letter_code
_entity_poly.pdbx_strand_id
1 'polypeptide(L)'
;MPSNWDSLDVSLRESVQESVEIYERVRPALKLVTRDVLHILRAMLKDTEVTPLFVTGRTKSVESFREKISRVEEPLEPGGPPVLKFPDPFRTLNDMVGVRVITKLPAENALVANIIKRQRQVFDCRGDREKDIGSIESGTYGYSSRHLILRTIQNEAVKDYQQAFNPDIPANGSYFFECQIRT
;
A
#
# COMPACT_ATOMS: atom_id res chain seq x y z
N MET A 1 16.68 10.32 15.93
CA MET A 1 17.47 9.40 15.08
C MET A 1 17.60 10.04 13.71
N PRO A 2 18.76 9.96 13.05
CA PRO A 2 18.89 10.40 11.65
C PRO A 2 17.90 9.62 10.79
N SER A 3 17.29 10.27 9.79
CA SER A 3 16.35 9.59 8.90
C SER A 3 17.12 8.73 7.88
N ASN A 4 16.46 7.77 7.23
CA ASN A 4 17.12 6.95 6.20
C ASN A 4 17.67 7.84 5.08
N TRP A 5 16.97 8.93 4.76
CA TRP A 5 17.41 9.93 3.79
C TRP A 5 18.74 10.61 4.20
N ASP A 6 18.88 10.97 5.48
CA ASP A 6 20.09 11.64 5.97
C ASP A 6 21.33 10.73 5.91
N SER A 7 21.14 9.40 5.93
CA SER A 7 22.23 8.42 5.83
C SER A 7 22.66 8.06 4.40
N LEU A 8 21.93 8.51 3.38
CA LEU A 8 22.25 8.19 1.99
C LEU A 8 23.50 8.93 1.50
N ASP A 9 24.25 8.27 0.61
CA ASP A 9 25.25 8.94 -0.22
C ASP A 9 24.61 9.87 -1.25
N VAL A 10 25.43 10.71 -1.90
CA VAL A 10 24.95 11.74 -2.84
C VAL A 10 24.21 11.13 -4.03
N SER A 11 24.74 10.06 -4.63
CA SER A 11 24.13 9.42 -5.80
C SER A 11 22.76 8.80 -5.51
N LEU A 12 22.61 8.13 -4.36
CA LEU A 12 21.35 7.53 -3.94
C LEU A 12 20.33 8.60 -3.57
N ARG A 13 20.78 9.75 -3.02
CA ARG A 13 19.89 10.90 -2.76
C ARG A 13 19.32 11.49 -4.05
N GLU A 14 20.12 11.62 -5.10
CA GLU A 14 19.65 12.12 -6.40
C GLU A 14 18.54 11.22 -6.97
N SER A 15 18.78 9.90 -7.00
CA SER A 15 17.77 8.92 -7.45
C SER A 15 16.48 8.96 -6.63
N VAL A 16 16.60 9.08 -5.30
CA VAL A 16 15.44 9.22 -4.42
C VAL A 16 14.71 10.55 -4.66
N GLN A 17 15.44 11.65 -4.87
CA GLN A 17 14.86 12.97 -5.12
C GLN A 17 14.05 13.00 -6.42
N GLU A 18 14.58 12.42 -7.50
CA GLU A 18 13.83 12.25 -8.77
C GLU A 18 12.52 11.49 -8.55
N SER A 19 12.57 10.38 -7.80
CA SER A 19 11.37 9.60 -7.47
C SER A 19 10.38 10.40 -6.62
N VAL A 20 10.86 11.23 -5.69
CA VAL A 20 10.02 12.10 -4.85
C VAL A 20 9.31 13.15 -5.70
N GLU A 21 10.00 13.80 -6.63
CA GLU A 21 9.42 14.81 -7.53
C GLU A 21 8.34 14.23 -8.43
N ILE A 22 8.60 13.04 -9.00
CA ILE A 22 7.59 12.31 -9.76
C ILE A 22 6.39 11.99 -8.87
N TYR A 23 6.63 11.46 -7.66
CA TYR A 23 5.56 11.11 -6.73
C TYR A 23 4.71 12.33 -6.35
N GLU A 24 5.34 13.46 -6.01
CA GLU A 24 4.66 14.70 -5.66
C GLU A 24 3.75 15.19 -6.79
N ARG A 25 4.25 15.17 -8.03
CA ARG A 25 3.48 15.52 -9.24
C ARG A 25 2.22 14.66 -9.42
N VAL A 26 2.34 13.34 -9.26
CA VAL A 26 1.25 12.39 -9.58
C VAL A 26 0.33 12.08 -8.38
N ARG A 27 0.75 12.43 -7.17
CA ARG A 27 0.04 12.15 -5.92
C ARG A 27 -1.40 12.70 -5.88
N PRO A 28 -1.73 13.89 -6.43
CA PRO A 28 -3.12 14.35 -6.51
C PRO A 28 -4.04 13.37 -7.23
N ALA A 29 -3.62 12.79 -8.36
CA ALA A 29 -4.38 11.75 -9.06
C ALA A 29 -4.47 10.46 -8.22
N LEU A 30 -3.37 10.09 -7.54
CA LEU A 30 -3.36 8.91 -6.67
C LEU A 30 -4.31 9.02 -5.44
N LYS A 31 -4.60 10.25 -4.99
CA LYS A 31 -5.64 10.48 -3.97
C LYS A 31 -7.03 10.13 -4.49
N LEU A 32 -7.30 10.36 -5.77
CA LEU A 32 -8.57 9.96 -6.40
C LEU A 32 -8.70 8.44 -6.47
N VAL A 33 -7.62 7.73 -6.84
CA VAL A 33 -7.56 6.26 -6.75
C VAL A 33 -7.86 5.77 -5.34
N THR A 34 -7.25 6.39 -4.32
CA THR A 34 -7.48 6.03 -2.92
C THR A 34 -8.95 6.21 -2.53
N ARG A 35 -9.57 7.32 -2.92
CA ARG A 35 -10.98 7.61 -2.66
C ARG A 35 -11.90 6.58 -3.32
N ASP A 36 -11.62 6.24 -4.57
CA ASP A 36 -12.43 5.31 -5.36
C ASP A 36 -12.35 3.88 -4.80
N VAL A 37 -11.14 3.37 -4.57
CA VAL A 37 -10.94 2.05 -3.92
C VAL A 37 -11.60 1.99 -2.55
N LEU A 38 -11.53 3.07 -1.75
CA LEU A 38 -12.22 3.16 -0.46
C LEU A 38 -13.74 3.11 -0.61
N HIS A 39 -14.29 3.80 -1.61
CA HIS A 39 -15.73 3.78 -1.89
C HIS A 39 -16.20 2.38 -2.26
N ILE A 40 -15.48 1.72 -3.17
CA ILE A 40 -15.73 0.34 -3.59
C ILE A 40 -15.70 -0.61 -2.39
N LEU A 41 -14.65 -0.56 -1.56
CA LEU A 41 -14.53 -1.43 -0.39
C LEU A 41 -15.66 -1.21 0.62
N ARG A 42 -16.08 0.04 0.85
CA ARG A 42 -17.24 0.32 1.72
C ARG A 42 -18.53 -0.27 1.14
N ALA A 43 -18.74 -0.16 -0.17
CA ALA A 43 -19.90 -0.73 -0.84
C ALA A 43 -19.92 -2.27 -0.73
N MET A 44 -18.76 -2.93 -0.89
CA MET A 44 -18.64 -4.38 -0.72
C MET A 44 -19.02 -4.88 0.68
N LEU A 45 -18.87 -4.05 1.71
CA LEU A 45 -19.07 -4.42 3.11
C LEU A 45 -20.45 -4.02 3.66
N LYS A 46 -21.18 -3.14 2.97
CA LYS A 46 -22.41 -2.50 3.48
C LYS A 46 -23.52 -3.49 3.84
N ASP A 47 -23.70 -4.54 3.05
CA ASP A 47 -24.80 -5.50 3.19
C ASP A 47 -24.26 -6.92 3.48
N THR A 48 -23.24 -7.00 4.34
CA THR A 48 -22.59 -8.27 4.69
C THR A 48 -22.76 -8.63 6.17
N GLU A 49 -22.44 -9.86 6.51
CA GLU A 49 -22.55 -10.43 7.87
C GLU A 49 -21.61 -9.76 8.90
N VAL A 50 -20.66 -8.94 8.45
CA VAL A 50 -19.74 -8.18 9.32
C VAL A 50 -19.84 -6.70 9.02
N THR A 51 -20.01 -5.90 10.08
CA THR A 51 -19.99 -4.43 9.99
C THR A 51 -18.74 -3.89 10.69
N PRO A 52 -17.69 -3.51 9.94
CA PRO A 52 -16.48 -2.91 10.52
C PRO A 52 -16.80 -1.63 11.30
N LEU A 53 -16.00 -1.34 12.32
CA LEU A 53 -16.03 -0.07 13.05
C LEU A 53 -15.63 1.09 12.16
N PHE A 54 -14.55 0.91 11.40
CA PHE A 54 -14.01 1.94 10.51
C PHE A 54 -13.47 1.33 9.23
N VAL A 55 -13.74 1.98 8.11
CA VAL A 55 -13.07 1.73 6.83
C VAL A 55 -12.48 3.05 6.37
N THR A 56 -11.15 3.15 6.34
CA THR A 56 -10.42 4.40 6.04
C THR A 56 -9.39 4.18 4.94
N GLY A 57 -9.20 5.18 4.09
CA GLY A 57 -8.20 5.17 3.02
C GLY A 57 -7.14 6.24 3.27
N ARG A 58 -5.89 5.93 2.91
CA ARG A 58 -4.75 6.85 2.98
C ARG A 58 -3.92 6.71 1.72
N THR A 59 -3.64 7.85 1.08
CA THR A 59 -2.52 7.99 0.14
C THR A 59 -1.27 8.35 0.93
N LYS A 60 -0.16 7.63 0.73
CA LYS A 60 1.11 7.88 1.45
C LYS A 60 1.51 9.36 1.33
N SER A 61 2.13 9.94 2.36
CA SER A 61 2.63 11.32 2.28
C SER A 61 3.94 11.36 1.51
N VAL A 62 4.34 12.54 1.01
CA VAL A 62 5.60 12.69 0.27
C VAL A 62 6.79 12.38 1.19
N GLU A 63 6.74 12.83 2.44
CA GLU A 63 7.78 12.60 3.44
C GLU A 63 7.88 11.11 3.80
N SER A 64 6.74 10.45 4.02
CA SER A 64 6.70 9.00 4.27
C SER A 64 7.16 8.19 3.06
N PHE A 65 6.88 8.69 1.84
CA PHE A 65 7.35 8.06 0.60
C PHE A 65 8.87 8.16 0.49
N ARG A 66 9.43 9.37 0.62
CA ARG A 66 10.89 9.60 0.64
C ARG A 66 11.56 8.68 1.66
N GLU A 67 11.10 8.72 2.90
CA GLU A 67 11.66 7.90 3.98
C GLU A 67 11.59 6.40 3.72
N LYS A 68 10.55 5.94 3.01
CA LYS A 68 10.39 4.52 2.64
C LYS A 68 11.40 4.12 1.55
N ILE A 69 11.56 4.97 0.53
CA ILE A 69 12.41 4.66 -0.63
C ILE A 69 13.88 4.93 -0.38
N SER A 70 14.22 5.73 0.65
CA SER A 70 15.58 5.92 1.13
C SER A 70 16.16 4.73 1.90
N ARG A 71 15.39 3.64 2.09
CA ARG A 71 15.91 2.44 2.75
C ARG A 71 16.92 1.76 1.83
N VAL A 72 18.04 1.36 2.41
CA VAL A 72 19.07 0.57 1.72
C VAL A 72 19.01 -0.89 2.16
N GLU A 73 19.54 -1.77 1.33
CA GLU A 73 19.84 -3.17 1.66
C GLU A 73 21.34 -3.42 1.53
N GLU A 74 21.80 -4.48 2.20
CA GLU A 74 23.18 -4.92 2.08
C GLU A 74 23.48 -5.28 0.62
N PRO A 75 24.69 -4.96 0.14
CA PRO A 75 25.08 -5.28 -1.23
C PRO A 75 25.13 -6.80 -1.44
N LEU A 76 24.85 -7.23 -2.67
CA LEU A 76 24.95 -8.64 -3.06
C LEU A 76 26.40 -9.17 -2.97
N GLU A 77 27.39 -8.29 -3.13
CA GLU A 77 28.81 -8.62 -3.01
C GLU A 77 29.39 -8.07 -1.69
N PRO A 78 30.15 -8.88 -0.92
CA PRO A 78 30.79 -8.41 0.30
C PRO A 78 31.70 -7.20 0.04
N GLY A 79 31.42 -6.07 0.70
CA GLY A 79 32.17 -4.82 0.55
C GLY A 79 31.70 -3.91 -0.60
N GLY A 80 30.64 -4.28 -1.32
CA GLY A 80 30.02 -3.40 -2.32
C GLY A 80 29.34 -2.16 -1.71
N PRO A 81 28.97 -1.16 -2.53
CA PRO A 81 28.19 -0.02 -2.06
C PRO A 81 26.75 -0.45 -1.71
N PRO A 82 26.10 0.18 -0.72
CA PRO A 82 24.72 -0.10 -0.39
C PRO A 82 23.81 0.21 -1.60
N VAL A 83 22.73 -0.55 -1.73
CA VAL A 83 21.74 -0.36 -2.81
C VAL A 83 20.40 0.03 -2.24
N LEU A 84 19.61 0.83 -2.97
CA LEU A 84 18.24 1.12 -2.56
C LEU A 84 17.43 -0.18 -2.51
N LYS A 85 16.70 -0.37 -1.41
CA LYS A 85 15.71 -1.45 -1.26
C LYS A 85 14.61 -1.39 -2.32
N PHE A 86 14.31 -0.19 -2.81
CA PHE A 86 13.26 0.10 -3.77
C PHE A 86 13.84 0.92 -4.93
N PRO A 87 14.61 0.31 -5.84
CA PRO A 87 15.24 1.02 -6.96
C PRO A 87 14.21 1.49 -8.00
N ASP A 88 13.07 0.79 -8.12
CA ASP A 88 11.89 1.25 -8.85
C ASP A 88 10.69 1.28 -7.88
N PRO A 89 10.50 2.38 -7.14
CA PRO A 89 9.49 2.43 -6.08
C PRO A 89 8.06 2.39 -6.63
N PHE A 90 7.83 2.84 -7.87
CA PHE A 90 6.50 2.86 -8.47
C PHE A 90 6.02 1.47 -8.89
N ARG A 91 6.94 0.55 -9.19
CA ARG A 91 6.63 -0.87 -9.46
C ARG A 91 6.61 -1.73 -8.20
N THR A 92 7.43 -1.40 -7.20
CA THR A 92 7.67 -2.28 -6.04
C THR A 92 6.84 -1.94 -4.80
N LEU A 93 6.45 -0.67 -4.60
CA LEU A 93 5.66 -0.27 -3.45
C LEU A 93 4.16 -0.48 -3.66
N ASN A 94 3.57 -1.36 -2.84
CA ASN A 94 2.13 -1.61 -2.82
C ASN A 94 1.38 -0.74 -1.80
N ASP A 95 2.07 -0.05 -0.90
CA ASP A 95 1.48 0.72 0.20
C ASP A 95 1.38 2.23 -0.11
N MET A 96 1.48 2.63 -1.39
CA MET A 96 1.25 4.03 -1.80
C MET A 96 -0.23 4.41 -1.68
N VAL A 97 -1.11 3.46 -2.00
CA VAL A 97 -2.54 3.47 -1.66
C VAL A 97 -2.75 2.43 -0.57
N GLY A 98 -3.22 2.86 0.60
CA GLY A 98 -3.50 2.00 1.73
C GLY A 98 -4.95 2.12 2.16
N VAL A 99 -5.62 1.00 2.37
CA VAL A 99 -6.94 0.94 3.01
C VAL A 99 -6.82 0.20 4.33
N ARG A 100 -7.58 0.66 5.32
CA ARG A 100 -7.62 0.07 6.66
C ARG A 100 -9.06 -0.21 7.05
N VAL A 101 -9.31 -1.47 7.36
CA VAL A 101 -10.58 -1.96 7.90
C VAL A 101 -10.36 -2.34 9.36
N ILE A 102 -11.07 -1.67 10.27
CA ILE A 102 -11.06 -1.95 11.70
C ILE A 102 -12.32 -2.75 12.02
N THR A 103 -12.16 -3.98 12.49
CA THR A 103 -13.25 -4.87 12.90
C THR A 103 -13.50 -4.77 14.41
N LYS A 104 -14.59 -5.36 14.89
CA LYS A 104 -14.90 -5.39 16.33
C LYS A 104 -14.19 -6.56 17.01
N LEU A 105 -14.12 -7.70 16.34
CA LEU A 105 -13.59 -8.94 16.91
C LEU A 105 -12.49 -9.55 16.02
N PRO A 106 -11.46 -10.20 16.59
CA PRO A 106 -10.35 -10.74 15.80
C PRO A 106 -10.79 -11.75 14.73
N ALA A 107 -11.83 -12.55 15.03
CA ALA A 107 -12.41 -13.51 14.09
C ALA A 107 -13.04 -12.85 12.85
N GLU A 108 -13.51 -11.60 12.97
CA GLU A 108 -14.10 -10.86 11.85
C GLU A 108 -13.06 -10.46 10.80
N ASN A 109 -11.76 -10.42 11.15
CA ASN A 109 -10.69 -10.07 10.20
C ASN A 109 -10.65 -11.05 9.01
N ALA A 110 -10.83 -12.34 9.29
CA ALA A 110 -10.88 -13.38 8.26
C ALA A 110 -12.16 -13.28 7.40
N LEU A 111 -13.29 -12.96 8.03
CA LEU A 111 -14.58 -12.80 7.32
C LEU A 111 -14.52 -11.62 6.34
N VAL A 112 -14.05 -10.46 6.79
CA VAL A 112 -13.83 -9.28 5.92
C VAL A 112 -12.89 -9.61 4.78
N ALA A 113 -11.77 -10.29 5.06
CA ALA A 113 -10.82 -10.66 4.02
C ALA A 113 -11.46 -11.56 2.95
N ASN A 114 -12.28 -12.53 3.37
CA ASN A 114 -12.97 -13.44 2.46
C ASN A 114 -14.06 -12.73 1.65
N ILE A 115 -14.79 -11.78 2.23
CA ILE A 115 -15.74 -10.93 1.50
C ILE A 115 -15.02 -10.19 0.36
N ILE A 116 -13.90 -9.52 0.66
CA ILE A 116 -13.12 -8.78 -0.34
C ILE A 116 -12.58 -9.71 -1.43
N LYS A 117 -11.99 -10.85 -1.05
CA LYS A 117 -11.42 -11.84 -2.00
C LYS A 117 -12.45 -12.48 -2.93
N ARG A 118 -13.73 -12.54 -2.54
CA ARG A 118 -14.82 -13.06 -3.38
C ARG A 118 -15.16 -12.11 -4.53
N GLN A 119 -14.84 -10.83 -4.43
CA GLN A 119 -15.16 -9.80 -5.43
C GLN A 119 -14.14 -9.76 -6.59
N ARG A 120 -13.93 -10.91 -7.24
CA ARG A 120 -12.87 -11.14 -8.23
C ARG A 120 -13.00 -10.35 -9.53
N GLN A 121 -14.19 -9.80 -9.80
CA GLN A 121 -14.42 -8.93 -10.96
C GLN A 121 -13.92 -7.50 -10.73
N VAL A 122 -13.68 -7.13 -9.47
CA VAL A 122 -13.28 -5.77 -9.07
C VAL A 122 -11.86 -5.75 -8.56
N PHE A 123 -11.50 -6.72 -7.70
CA PHE A 123 -10.16 -6.87 -7.15
C PHE A 123 -9.63 -8.28 -7.36
N ASP A 124 -8.37 -8.36 -7.80
CA ASP A 124 -7.59 -9.58 -7.81
C ASP A 124 -6.67 -9.61 -6.58
N CYS A 125 -6.83 -10.61 -5.72
CA CYS A 125 -6.03 -10.75 -4.50
C CYS A 125 -4.75 -11.53 -4.80
N ARG A 126 -3.62 -10.84 -4.70
CA ARG A 126 -2.28 -11.33 -5.06
C ARG A 126 -1.42 -11.71 -3.87
N GLY A 127 -1.78 -11.25 -2.68
CA GLY A 127 -1.17 -11.65 -1.43
C GLY A 127 -2.18 -11.58 -0.30
N ASP A 128 -2.11 -12.54 0.62
CA ASP A 128 -2.89 -12.58 1.84
C ASP A 128 -1.95 -13.05 2.95
N ARG A 129 -1.51 -12.12 3.79
CA ARG A 129 -0.57 -12.38 4.87
C ARG A 129 -1.21 -12.05 6.20
N GLU A 130 -1.33 -13.05 7.05
CA GLU A 130 -1.62 -12.86 8.45
C GLU A 130 -0.34 -12.45 9.18
N LYS A 131 -0.43 -11.39 9.97
CA LYS A 131 0.57 -10.98 10.95
C LYS A 131 -0.06 -11.11 12.31
N ASP A 132 0.43 -12.06 13.09
CA ASP A 132 0.18 -12.11 14.52
C ASP A 132 1.02 -11.00 15.16
N ILE A 133 0.36 -10.03 15.80
CA ILE A 133 1.04 -8.92 16.46
C ILE A 133 0.59 -8.90 17.91
N GLY A 134 0.99 -9.94 18.64
CA GLY A 134 0.76 -10.03 20.08
C GLY A 134 1.31 -11.33 20.66
N SER A 135 2.30 -11.21 21.55
CA SER A 135 2.62 -12.25 22.52
C SER A 135 2.03 -11.84 23.89
N ILE A 136 1.86 -12.82 24.79
CA ILE A 136 1.46 -12.57 26.18
C ILE A 136 2.41 -11.55 26.84
N GLU A 137 3.68 -11.52 26.45
CA GLU A 137 4.71 -10.62 26.99
C GLU A 137 4.55 -9.16 26.54
N SER A 138 3.97 -8.93 25.35
CA SER A 138 3.73 -7.58 24.82
C SER A 138 2.44 -6.93 25.36
N GLY A 139 1.62 -7.66 26.12
CA GLY A 139 0.32 -7.17 26.65
C GLY A 139 -0.77 -6.97 25.58
N THR A 140 -0.49 -7.21 24.30
CA THR A 140 -1.43 -7.09 23.18
C THR A 140 -2.00 -8.44 22.74
N TYR A 141 -2.48 -9.24 23.70
CA TYR A 141 -3.14 -10.51 23.39
C TYR A 141 -4.43 -10.24 22.58
N GLY A 142 -4.56 -10.88 21.41
CA GLY A 142 -5.75 -10.77 20.55
C GLY A 142 -5.69 -9.74 19.42
N TYR A 143 -4.58 -9.01 19.24
CA TYR A 143 -4.41 -8.13 18.09
C TYR A 143 -3.86 -8.92 16.89
N SER A 144 -4.73 -9.18 15.91
CA SER A 144 -4.35 -9.79 14.63
C SER A 144 -4.48 -8.75 13.52
N SER A 145 -3.51 -8.73 12.60
CA SER A 145 -3.63 -7.93 11.38
C SER A 145 -3.44 -8.79 10.16
N ARG A 146 -4.41 -8.74 9.26
CA ARG A 146 -4.39 -9.42 7.98
C ARG A 146 -4.16 -8.42 6.86
N HIS A 147 -3.10 -8.62 6.10
CA HIS A 147 -2.67 -7.73 5.04
C HIS A 147 -2.99 -8.38 3.69
N LEU A 148 -3.86 -7.75 2.91
CA LEU A 148 -4.16 -8.13 1.55
C LEU A 148 -3.40 -7.24 0.58
N ILE A 149 -2.72 -7.84 -0.40
CA ILE A 149 -2.21 -7.16 -1.58
C ILE A 149 -3.23 -7.37 -2.68
N LEU A 150 -3.95 -6.31 -3.02
CA LEU A 150 -5.05 -6.32 -3.97
C LEU A 150 -4.62 -5.59 -5.24
N ARG A 151 -5.20 -5.99 -6.36
CA ARG A 151 -5.01 -5.32 -7.65
C ARG A 151 -6.36 -4.92 -8.22
N THR A 152 -6.52 -3.67 -8.61
CA THR A 152 -7.71 -3.20 -9.31
C THR A 152 -7.82 -3.84 -10.70
N ILE A 153 -9.05 -3.95 -11.20
CA ILE A 153 -9.33 -4.41 -12.56
C ILE A 153 -10.06 -3.29 -13.31
N GLN A 154 -9.46 -2.81 -14.40
CA GLN A 154 -10.04 -1.80 -15.30
C GLN A 154 -10.60 -0.54 -14.59
N ASN A 155 -9.99 -0.12 -13.49
CA ASN A 155 -10.48 0.99 -12.69
C ASN A 155 -10.21 2.35 -13.37
N GLU A 156 -11.24 3.18 -13.51
CA GLU A 156 -11.13 4.47 -14.22
C GLU A 156 -10.22 5.48 -13.51
N ALA A 157 -10.34 5.62 -12.17
CA ALA A 157 -9.45 6.52 -11.42
C ALA A 157 -7.98 6.10 -11.53
N VAL A 158 -7.71 4.80 -11.66
CA VAL A 158 -6.37 4.28 -11.94
C VAL A 158 -5.93 4.61 -13.35
N LYS A 159 -6.81 4.56 -14.35
CA LYS A 159 -6.45 4.96 -15.72
C LYS A 159 -6.03 6.42 -15.78
N ASP A 160 -6.79 7.30 -15.12
CA ASP A 160 -6.45 8.72 -15.01
C ASP A 160 -5.09 8.93 -14.33
N TYR A 161 -4.82 8.21 -13.24
CA TYR A 161 -3.52 8.21 -12.59
C TYR A 161 -2.39 7.73 -13.52
N GLN A 162 -2.61 6.64 -14.26
CA GLN A 162 -1.62 6.09 -15.19
C GLN A 162 -1.31 7.09 -16.31
N GLN A 163 -2.33 7.76 -16.85
CA GLN A 163 -2.16 8.80 -17.88
C GLN A 163 -1.38 10.01 -17.35
N ALA A 164 -1.63 10.41 -16.09
CA ALA A 164 -0.87 11.48 -15.44
C ALA A 164 0.57 11.07 -15.07
N PHE A 165 0.80 9.78 -14.81
CA PHE A 165 2.11 9.24 -14.43
C PHE A 165 3.02 9.08 -15.65
N ASN A 166 2.52 8.43 -16.70
CA ASN A 166 3.24 8.23 -17.95
C ASN A 166 2.25 8.18 -19.12
N PRO A 167 2.07 9.29 -19.86
CA PRO A 167 1.06 9.39 -20.91
C PRO A 167 1.39 8.54 -22.15
N ASP A 168 2.64 8.09 -22.30
CA ASP A 168 3.09 7.30 -23.45
C ASP A 168 2.73 5.81 -23.33
N ILE A 169 2.33 5.37 -22.13
CA ILE A 169 1.94 3.98 -21.85
C ILE A 169 0.41 3.87 -21.78
N PRO A 170 -0.22 2.97 -22.56
CA PRO A 170 -1.66 2.76 -22.49
C PRO A 170 -2.14 2.40 -21.08
N ALA A 171 -3.08 3.19 -20.57
CA ALA A 171 -3.70 2.98 -19.27
C ALA A 171 -4.65 1.77 -19.29
N ASN A 172 -4.44 0.83 -18.36
CA ASN A 172 -5.23 -0.41 -18.25
C ASN A 172 -6.09 -0.48 -16.98
N GLY A 173 -5.95 0.49 -16.07
CA GLY A 173 -6.74 0.55 -14.83
C GLY A 173 -6.33 -0.48 -13.78
N SER A 174 -5.20 -1.16 -13.96
CA SER A 174 -4.64 -2.14 -13.02
C SER A 174 -3.59 -1.48 -12.12
N TYR A 175 -3.82 -1.54 -10.81
CA TYR A 175 -2.93 -0.96 -9.80
C TYR A 175 -2.93 -1.79 -8.53
N PHE A 176 -1.75 -2.00 -7.95
CA PHE A 176 -1.59 -2.72 -6.69
C PHE A 176 -1.73 -1.80 -5.49
N PHE A 177 -2.50 -2.22 -4.49
CA PHE A 177 -2.67 -1.50 -3.24
C PHE A 177 -2.73 -2.46 -2.04
N GLU A 178 -2.44 -1.96 -0.85
CA GLU A 178 -2.50 -2.73 0.39
C GLU A 178 -3.81 -2.44 1.14
N CYS A 179 -4.51 -3.49 1.55
CA CYS A 179 -5.63 -3.41 2.49
C CYS A 179 -5.26 -4.13 3.79
N GLN A 180 -5.22 -3.38 4.89
CA GLN A 180 -4.95 -3.88 6.24
C GLN A 180 -6.26 -4.06 6.99
N ILE A 181 -6.56 -5.29 7.41
CA ILE A 181 -7.72 -5.64 8.22
C ILE A 181 -7.19 -5.96 9.61
N ARG A 182 -7.79 -5.38 10.65
CA ARG A 182 -7.33 -5.56 12.03
C ARG A 182 -8.43 -5.26 13.02
N THR A 183 -8.23 -5.73 14.25
CA THR A 183 -8.96 -5.25 15.44
C THR A 183 -8.36 -4.00 16.03
#